data_AF-A0A1R4HVJ1-F1
#
_entry.id   AF-A0A1R4HVJ1-F1
#
_cell.length_a   1.000
_cell.length_b   1.000
_cell.length_c   1.000
_cell.angle_alpha   90.00
_cell.angle_beta   90.00
_cell.angle_gamma   90.00
#
_symmetry.space_group_name_H-M   'P 1'
#
loop_
_entity.id
_entity.type
_entity.pdbx_description
1 polymer ?
#
loop_
_entity_poly.entity_id
_entity_poly.type
_entity_poly.pdbx_seq_one_letter_code
_entity_poly.pdbx_strand_id
1 'polypeptide(L)'
;MSDRAGVDDLDDFEEPERALIDMPAGLREMASHVLSATDGHGAPELREQLAGARVVSFGDGALDISFAQFDTPKGLPRAVPGDATFPAIGGFRALGNRTFDIRIFVEDGRLESIRIDEGADWSDEARDSWNNTGRDLSELMGWPAPGDIELLIETATGYKPVTNRRDPR
;
A
#
# COMPACT_ATOMS: atom_id res chain seq x y z
N MET A 1 31.37 36.53 34.99
CA MET A 1 30.83 37.01 33.70
C MET A 1 31.21 35.92 32.71
N SER A 2 30.33 34.94 32.48
CA SER A 2 29.32 34.94 31.39
C SER A 2 30.02 35.15 30.05
N ASP A 3 30.01 34.21 29.10
CA ASP A 3 28.77 33.74 28.50
C ASP A 3 28.71 32.24 28.18
N ARG A 4 27.51 31.71 28.45
CA ARG A 4 26.90 30.53 27.83
C ARG A 4 26.42 30.97 26.45
N ALA A 5 26.96 30.43 25.38
CA ALA A 5 26.22 30.21 24.13
C ALA A 5 26.04 28.69 24.05
N GLY A 6 24.87 28.11 24.31
CA GLY A 6 23.62 28.46 23.66
C GLY A 6 23.58 27.75 22.30
N VAL A 7 23.80 26.43 22.29
CA VAL A 7 23.50 25.59 21.12
C VAL A 7 22.02 25.25 21.25
N ASP A 8 21.18 26.11 20.67
CA ASP A 8 19.73 25.94 20.62
C ASP A 8 19.27 26.20 19.18
N ASP A 9 19.80 25.41 18.26
CA ASP A 9 19.63 25.55 16.80
C ASP A 9 19.16 24.21 16.20
N LEU A 10 18.19 23.55 16.87
CA LEU A 10 17.67 22.23 16.48
C LEU A 10 16.13 22.15 16.33
N ASP A 11 15.38 23.24 16.34
CA ASP A 11 13.90 23.16 16.35
C ASP A 11 13.23 24.16 15.38
N ASP A 12 13.44 24.01 14.08
CA ASP A 12 12.51 24.59 13.08
C ASP A 12 12.35 23.70 11.85
N PHE A 13 12.31 22.37 12.06
CA PHE A 13 11.75 21.47 11.05
C PHE A 13 10.23 21.64 11.09
N GLU A 14 9.69 22.55 10.28
CA GLU A 14 8.25 22.60 10.03
C GLU A 14 7.80 21.23 9.51
N GLU A 15 6.95 20.53 10.28
CA GLU A 15 6.35 19.29 9.81
C GLU A 15 5.56 19.57 8.53
N PRO A 16 5.74 18.76 7.48
CA PRO A 16 5.06 19.00 6.21
C PRO A 16 3.54 19.00 6.41
N GLU A 17 2.86 20.00 5.85
CA GLU A 17 1.41 20.19 6.05
C GLU A 17 0.63 18.94 5.59
N ARG A 18 -0.19 18.39 6.48
CA ARG A 18 -1.05 17.23 6.20
C ARG A 18 -2.33 17.67 5.50
N ALA A 19 -2.60 17.10 4.34
CA ALA A 19 -3.82 17.32 3.56
C ALA A 19 -4.58 16.02 3.28
N LEU A 20 -5.89 16.14 3.03
CA LEU A 20 -6.73 15.05 2.51
C LEU A 20 -7.09 15.35 1.06
N ILE A 21 -6.66 14.47 0.16
CA ILE A 21 -6.94 14.59 -1.27
C ILE A 21 -7.81 13.43 -1.76
N ASP A 22 -8.45 13.65 -2.91
CA ASP A 22 -9.26 12.61 -3.52
C ASP A 22 -8.38 11.49 -4.05
N MET A 23 -8.82 10.25 -3.86
CA MET A 23 -8.03 9.09 -4.25
C MET A 23 -7.85 9.03 -5.77
N PRO A 24 -6.60 8.96 -6.28
CA PRO A 24 -6.32 8.77 -7.69
C PRO A 24 -6.98 7.51 -8.26
N ALA A 25 -7.41 7.57 -9.52
CA ALA A 25 -8.11 6.46 -10.16
C ALA A 25 -7.28 5.17 -10.19
N GLY A 26 -5.99 5.26 -10.56
CA GLY A 26 -5.09 4.08 -10.60
C GLY A 26 -4.93 3.41 -9.25
N LEU A 27 -4.75 4.18 -8.16
CA LEU A 27 -4.69 3.65 -6.79
C LEU A 27 -6.00 2.95 -6.41
N ARG A 28 -7.15 3.57 -6.72
CA ARG A 28 -8.47 2.98 -6.44
C ARG A 28 -8.68 1.67 -7.21
N GLU A 29 -8.34 1.64 -8.49
CA GLU A 29 -8.48 0.46 -9.35
C GLU A 29 -7.59 -0.69 -8.88
N MET A 30 -6.31 -0.40 -8.59
CA MET A 30 -5.37 -1.37 -8.03
C MET A 30 -5.86 -1.94 -6.70
N ALA A 31 -6.23 -1.08 -5.74
CA ALA A 31 -6.73 -1.50 -4.43
C ALA A 31 -8.01 -2.34 -4.55
N SER A 32 -8.96 -1.89 -5.36
CA SER A 32 -10.21 -2.62 -5.60
C SER A 32 -9.96 -3.99 -6.24
N HIS A 33 -8.96 -4.11 -7.11
CA HIS A 33 -8.60 -5.37 -7.72
C HIS A 33 -8.05 -6.36 -6.69
N VAL A 34 -7.13 -5.92 -5.83
CA VAL A 34 -6.59 -6.77 -4.75
C VAL A 34 -7.68 -7.20 -3.78
N LEU A 35 -8.56 -6.29 -3.35
CA LEU A 35 -9.71 -6.63 -2.49
C LEU A 35 -10.73 -7.57 -3.15
N SER A 36 -10.71 -7.71 -4.48
CA SER A 36 -11.60 -8.65 -5.19
C SER A 36 -11.13 -10.11 -5.14
N ALA A 37 -9.90 -10.36 -4.65
CA ALA A 37 -9.31 -11.69 -4.53
C ALA A 37 -10.11 -12.68 -3.67
N THR A 38 -10.91 -12.17 -2.73
CA THR A 38 -11.75 -12.98 -1.85
C THR A 38 -12.91 -12.14 -1.31
N ASP A 39 -14.05 -12.77 -1.00
CA ASP A 39 -15.15 -12.13 -0.26
C ASP A 39 -15.05 -12.37 1.27
N GLY A 40 -14.03 -13.09 1.73
CA GLY A 40 -13.76 -13.30 3.15
C GLY A 40 -12.96 -12.16 3.80
N HIS A 41 -12.64 -12.31 5.08
CA HIS A 41 -11.73 -11.42 5.83
C HIS A 41 -12.12 -9.94 5.80
N GLY A 42 -13.43 -9.65 5.78
CA GLY A 42 -13.96 -8.28 5.77
C GLY A 42 -13.80 -7.57 4.42
N ALA A 43 -13.53 -8.29 3.32
CA ALA A 43 -13.34 -7.68 2.01
C ALA A 43 -14.53 -6.83 1.53
N PRO A 44 -15.81 -7.22 1.72
CA PRO A 44 -16.95 -6.37 1.35
C PRO A 44 -16.92 -5.01 2.07
N GLU A 45 -16.65 -5.01 3.38
CA GLU A 45 -16.54 -3.80 4.20
C GLU A 45 -15.32 -2.96 3.79
N LEU A 46 -14.17 -3.59 3.49
CA LEU A 46 -12.99 -2.87 3.00
C LEU A 46 -13.24 -2.21 1.64
N ARG A 47 -14.01 -2.84 0.74
CA ARG A 47 -14.40 -2.22 -0.55
C ARG A 47 -15.33 -1.03 -0.35
N GLU A 48 -16.26 -1.11 0.60
CA GLU A 48 -17.13 0.03 0.97
C GLU A 48 -16.30 1.18 1.57
N GLN A 49 -15.37 0.85 2.47
CA GLN A 49 -14.43 1.81 3.03
C GLN A 49 -13.56 2.48 1.96
N LEU A 50 -13.00 1.71 1.03
CA LEU A 50 -12.22 2.21 -0.10
C LEU A 50 -13.02 3.21 -0.96
N ALA A 51 -14.31 2.97 -1.17
CA ALA A 51 -15.17 3.85 -1.96
C ALA A 51 -15.36 5.24 -1.30
N GLY A 52 -15.33 5.30 0.04
CA GLY A 52 -15.43 6.54 0.81
C GLY A 52 -14.10 7.14 1.27
N ALA A 53 -12.98 6.44 1.06
CA ALA A 53 -11.68 6.84 1.56
C ALA A 53 -11.05 8.00 0.77
N ARG A 54 -10.30 8.83 1.49
CA ARG A 54 -9.43 9.87 0.92
C ARG A 54 -7.98 9.49 1.19
N VAL A 55 -7.05 10.04 0.40
CA VAL A 55 -5.62 9.79 0.59
C VAL A 55 -5.03 10.89 1.45
N VAL A 56 -4.23 10.50 2.44
CA VAL A 56 -3.43 11.42 3.23
C VAL A 56 -2.20 11.80 2.40
N SER A 57 -1.96 13.10 2.24
CA SER A 57 -0.80 13.64 1.56
C SER A 57 -0.08 14.64 2.48
N PHE A 58 1.20 14.83 2.26
CA PHE A 58 2.07 15.71 3.03
C PHE A 58 2.81 16.66 2.09
N GLY A 59 2.99 17.91 2.50
CA GLY A 59 3.82 18.87 1.78
C GLY A 59 3.21 19.31 0.45
N ASP A 60 3.91 19.09 -0.66
CA ASP A 60 3.56 19.60 -2.00
C ASP A 60 2.41 18.83 -2.69
N GLY A 61 1.87 17.81 -2.03
CA GLY A 61 0.79 16.99 -2.59
C GLY A 61 1.28 15.81 -3.42
N ALA A 62 2.60 15.64 -3.61
CA ALA A 62 3.14 14.49 -4.32
C ALA A 62 2.80 13.20 -3.57
N LEU A 63 2.32 12.20 -4.32
CA LEU A 63 2.02 10.89 -3.77
C LEU A 63 3.18 9.93 -4.02
N ASP A 64 3.55 9.20 -2.98
CA ASP A 64 4.43 8.06 -3.09
C ASP A 64 3.66 6.90 -3.75
N ILE A 65 4.18 6.36 -4.85
CA ILE A 65 3.54 5.23 -5.54
C ILE A 65 3.66 3.96 -4.69
N SER A 66 4.73 3.83 -3.90
CA SER A 66 5.00 2.67 -3.06
C SER A 66 4.20 2.68 -1.75
N PHE A 67 3.65 3.82 -1.36
CA PHE A 67 2.92 3.97 -0.11
C PHE A 67 1.74 4.93 -0.23
N ALA A 68 0.55 4.48 0.15
CA ALA A 68 -0.60 5.35 0.29
C ALA A 68 -1.29 5.11 1.64
N GLN A 69 -1.43 6.18 2.43
CA GLN A 69 -2.22 6.18 3.65
C GLN A 69 -3.64 6.70 3.38
N PHE A 70 -4.63 6.11 4.03
CA PHE A 70 -6.04 6.42 3.86
C PHE A 70 -6.65 7.08 5.09
N ASP A 71 -7.50 8.07 4.84
CA ASP A 71 -8.49 8.55 5.80
C ASP A 71 -9.85 7.92 5.45
N THR A 72 -10.28 6.97 6.27
CA THR A 72 -11.50 6.19 6.06
C THR A 72 -12.66 6.74 6.90
N PRO A 73 -13.87 6.93 6.32
CA PRO A 73 -15.03 7.41 7.07
C PRO A 73 -15.37 6.53 8.27
N LYS A 74 -15.42 7.13 9.47
CA LYS A 74 -15.68 6.43 10.74
C LYS A 74 -17.10 5.86 10.87
N GLY A 75 -18.04 6.34 10.05
CA GLY A 75 -19.43 5.85 10.04
C GLY A 75 -19.62 4.49 9.36
N LEU A 76 -18.64 4.02 8.59
CA LEU A 76 -18.72 2.73 7.90
C LEU A 76 -18.41 1.57 8.85
N PRO A 77 -18.96 0.36 8.60
CA PRO A 77 -18.68 -0.84 9.39
C PRO A 77 -17.18 -1.15 9.43
N ARG A 78 -16.71 -1.76 10.54
CA ARG A 78 -15.35 -2.32 10.62
C ARG A 78 -15.30 -3.63 9.84
N ALA A 79 -14.22 -3.86 9.11
CA ALA A 79 -13.98 -5.07 8.33
C ALA A 79 -13.53 -6.26 9.21
N VAL A 80 -12.71 -5.97 10.22
CA VAL A 80 -12.20 -6.93 11.19
C VAL A 80 -12.17 -6.31 12.60
N PRO A 81 -11.98 -7.09 13.68
CA PRO A 81 -12.06 -6.56 15.05
C PRO A 81 -10.95 -5.59 15.47
N GLY A 82 -9.80 -5.58 14.79
CA GLY A 82 -8.63 -4.78 15.15
C GLY A 82 -7.64 -4.68 13.98
N ASP A 83 -6.36 -4.76 14.27
CA ASP A 83 -5.31 -4.62 13.25
C ASP A 83 -5.10 -5.93 12.49
N ALA A 84 -4.87 -5.82 11.18
CA ALA A 84 -4.63 -6.97 10.34
C ALA A 84 -3.89 -6.58 9.05
N THR A 85 -3.23 -7.57 8.45
CA THR A 85 -2.85 -7.51 7.03
C THR A 85 -3.90 -8.29 6.24
N PHE A 86 -4.40 -7.71 5.14
CA PHE A 86 -5.33 -8.44 4.28
C PHE A 86 -4.61 -9.65 3.66
N PRO A 87 -5.21 -10.85 3.67
CA PRO A 87 -4.49 -12.08 3.32
C PRO A 87 -4.25 -12.24 1.81
N ALA A 88 -4.82 -11.38 0.97
CA ALA A 88 -4.53 -11.36 -0.45
C ALA A 88 -3.59 -10.22 -0.81
N ILE A 89 -2.72 -10.48 -1.78
CA ILE A 89 -1.78 -9.51 -2.35
C ILE A 89 -1.95 -9.46 -3.86
N GLY A 90 -1.52 -8.36 -4.47
CA GLY A 90 -1.37 -8.25 -5.91
C GLY A 90 0.10 -8.34 -6.30
N GLY A 91 0.51 -9.40 -7.00
CA GLY A 91 1.85 -9.51 -7.55
C GLY A 91 1.92 -8.89 -8.95
N PHE A 92 2.94 -8.10 -9.24
CA PHE A 92 3.19 -7.59 -10.60
C PHE A 92 4.68 -7.55 -10.93
N ARG A 93 5.02 -7.35 -12.21
CA ARG A 93 6.41 -7.23 -12.65
C ARG A 93 6.72 -5.84 -13.18
N ALA A 94 7.82 -5.26 -12.73
CA ALA A 94 8.30 -3.96 -13.19
C ALA A 94 9.82 -3.87 -13.15
N LEU A 95 10.37 -2.72 -13.58
CA LEU A 95 11.75 -2.32 -13.31
C LEU A 95 12.82 -3.40 -13.61
N GLY A 96 12.81 -3.93 -14.84
CA GLY A 96 13.70 -5.02 -15.22
C GLY A 96 13.15 -6.41 -14.89
N ASN A 97 11.82 -6.56 -14.93
CA ASN A 97 11.10 -7.82 -14.76
C ASN A 97 11.18 -8.42 -13.35
N ARG A 98 11.42 -7.59 -12.32
CA ARG A 98 11.39 -7.97 -10.91
C ARG A 98 9.97 -8.02 -10.36
N THR A 99 9.71 -8.92 -9.41
CA THR A 99 8.39 -9.03 -8.79
C THR A 99 8.20 -8.02 -7.65
N PHE A 100 7.01 -7.47 -7.54
CA PHE A 100 6.60 -6.59 -6.45
C PHE A 100 5.22 -7.01 -5.96
N ASP A 101 4.99 -6.84 -4.65
CA ASP A 101 3.77 -7.26 -3.97
C ASP A 101 3.01 -6.03 -3.44
N ILE A 102 1.76 -5.88 -3.86
CA ILE A 102 0.82 -4.89 -3.32
C ILE A 102 0.15 -5.49 -2.09
N ARG A 103 0.30 -4.83 -0.93
CA ARG A 103 -0.25 -5.26 0.36
C ARG A 103 -1.21 -4.22 0.92
N ILE A 104 -2.31 -4.69 1.53
CA ILE A 104 -3.31 -3.85 2.19
C ILE A 104 -3.23 -4.06 3.69
N PHE A 105 -3.14 -2.96 4.43
CA PHE A 105 -3.08 -2.93 5.88
C PHE A 105 -4.37 -2.35 6.46
N VAL A 106 -4.77 -2.91 7.59
CA VAL A 106 -5.99 -2.58 8.32
C VAL A 106 -5.61 -2.22 9.75
N GLU A 107 -6.09 -1.08 10.24
CA GLU A 107 -5.91 -0.60 11.61
C GLU A 107 -7.28 -0.36 12.25
N ASP A 108 -7.47 -0.86 13.48
CA ASP A 108 -8.75 -0.77 14.22
C ASP A 108 -9.98 -1.21 13.38
N GLY A 109 -9.77 -2.20 12.51
CA GLY A 109 -10.79 -2.72 11.61
C GLY A 109 -11.10 -1.87 10.38
N ARG A 110 -10.25 -0.90 10.04
CA ARG A 110 -10.44 0.01 8.91
C ARG A 110 -9.24 0.02 7.96
N LEU A 111 -9.52 0.22 6.68
CA LEU A 111 -8.51 0.42 5.65
C LEU A 111 -7.58 1.56 6.08
N GLU A 112 -6.29 1.25 6.25
CA GLU A 112 -5.28 2.16 6.78
C GLU A 112 -4.27 2.54 5.70
N SER A 113 -3.59 1.57 5.08
CA SER A 113 -2.62 1.86 4.04
C SER A 113 -2.49 0.75 3.01
N ILE A 114 -1.88 1.12 1.89
CA ILE A 114 -1.33 0.20 0.90
C ILE A 114 0.18 0.39 0.81
N ARG A 115 0.90 -0.72 0.65
CA ARG A 115 2.34 -0.73 0.36
C ARG A 115 2.64 -1.57 -0.87
N ILE A 116 3.65 -1.14 -1.62
CA ILE A 116 4.28 -1.94 -2.66
C ILE A 116 5.64 -2.36 -2.12
N ASP A 117 5.75 -3.65 -1.79
CA ASP A 117 6.97 -4.25 -1.29
C ASP A 117 7.67 -5.07 -2.38
N GLU A 118 8.92 -5.40 -2.15
CA GLU A 118 9.65 -6.37 -2.96
C GLU A 118 8.99 -7.76 -2.91
N GLY A 119 8.86 -8.41 -4.06
CA GLY A 119 8.25 -9.73 -4.18
C GLY A 119 9.20 -10.89 -3.84
N ALA A 120 8.75 -12.10 -4.11
CA ALA A 120 9.45 -13.33 -3.72
C ALA A 120 10.77 -13.59 -4.48
N ASP A 121 11.02 -12.94 -5.62
CA ASP A 121 12.23 -13.16 -6.44
C ASP A 121 13.44 -12.29 -6.04
N TRP A 122 13.35 -11.57 -4.92
CA TRP A 122 14.41 -10.74 -4.38
C TRP A 122 15.30 -11.52 -3.39
N SER A 123 16.54 -11.81 -3.81
CA SER A 123 17.63 -12.22 -2.90
C SER A 123 18.29 -11.01 -2.27
N ASP A 124 19.05 -11.21 -1.20
CA ASP A 124 19.79 -10.12 -0.53
C ASP A 124 20.81 -9.48 -1.49
N GLU A 125 21.48 -10.27 -2.32
CA GLU A 125 22.41 -9.74 -3.33
C GLU A 125 21.68 -8.93 -4.41
N ALA A 126 20.45 -9.33 -4.77
CA ALA A 126 19.63 -8.58 -5.72
C ALA A 126 19.19 -7.23 -5.13
N ARG A 127 18.82 -7.20 -3.85
CA ARG A 127 18.52 -5.96 -3.09
C ARG A 127 19.72 -5.04 -3.06
N ASP A 128 20.88 -5.56 -2.66
CA ASP A 128 22.11 -4.77 -2.57
C ASP A 128 22.50 -4.21 -3.94
N SER A 129 22.45 -5.03 -4.99
CA SER A 129 22.71 -4.57 -6.35
C SER A 129 21.74 -3.50 -6.80
N TRP A 130 20.44 -3.62 -6.47
CA TRP A 130 19.42 -2.64 -6.81
C TRP A 130 19.66 -1.30 -6.08
N ASN A 131 19.86 -1.34 -4.76
CA ASN A 131 20.14 -0.16 -3.94
C ASN A 131 21.38 0.60 -4.45
N ASN A 132 22.41 -0.11 -4.90
CA ASN A 132 23.63 0.48 -5.46
C ASN A 132 23.41 1.17 -6.82
N THR A 133 22.31 0.91 -7.52
CA THR A 133 21.99 1.63 -8.77
C THR A 133 21.43 3.02 -8.53
N GLY A 134 21.02 3.36 -7.30
CA GLY A 134 20.33 4.61 -6.97
C GLY A 134 18.91 4.68 -7.55
N ARG A 135 18.35 3.55 -7.97
CA ARG A 135 16.99 3.40 -8.49
C ARG A 135 16.03 3.09 -7.36
N ASP A 136 14.79 3.55 -7.48
CA ASP A 136 13.74 3.27 -6.51
C ASP A 136 12.36 3.14 -7.18
N LEU A 137 11.32 2.92 -6.37
CA LEU A 137 9.94 2.74 -6.85
C LEU A 137 9.32 4.03 -7.41
N SER A 138 9.93 5.21 -7.21
CA SER A 138 9.48 6.47 -7.84
C SER A 138 9.66 6.46 -9.35
N GLU A 139 10.47 5.54 -9.89
CA GLU A 139 10.57 5.31 -11.34
C GLU A 139 9.32 4.68 -11.96
N LEU A 140 8.40 4.14 -11.13
CA LEU A 140 7.09 3.74 -11.63
C LEU A 140 6.37 4.99 -12.14
N MET A 141 5.83 4.92 -13.36
CA MET A 141 5.07 6.04 -13.94
C MET A 141 3.63 6.14 -13.39
N GLY A 142 3.28 5.30 -12.43
CA GLY A 142 1.97 5.20 -11.78
C GLY A 142 1.75 3.82 -11.14
N TRP A 143 0.61 3.66 -10.47
CA TRP A 143 0.17 2.36 -9.95
C TRP A 143 -0.10 1.36 -11.10
N PRO A 144 0.20 0.07 -10.90
CA PRO A 144 -0.05 -0.96 -11.90
C PRO A 144 -1.54 -1.09 -12.23
N ALA A 145 -1.82 -1.30 -13.51
CA ALA A 145 -3.19 -1.55 -13.96
C ALA A 145 -3.66 -2.94 -13.49
N PRO A 146 -4.97 -3.14 -13.22
CA PRO A 146 -5.50 -4.44 -12.81
C PRO A 146 -5.14 -5.61 -13.73
N GLY A 147 -4.98 -5.37 -15.04
CA GLY A 147 -4.60 -6.40 -16.01
C GLY A 147 -3.15 -6.90 -15.88
N ASP A 148 -2.29 -6.16 -15.20
CA ASP A 148 -0.88 -6.49 -14.96
C ASP A 148 -0.65 -7.13 -13.59
N ILE A 149 -1.71 -7.29 -12.79
CA ILE A 149 -1.66 -7.78 -11.41
C ILE A 149 -2.15 -9.23 -11.37
N GLU A 150 -1.32 -10.11 -10.83
CA GLU A 150 -1.69 -11.47 -10.44
C GLU A 150 -2.18 -11.48 -8.99
N LEU A 151 -3.42 -11.92 -8.76
CA LEU A 151 -3.97 -12.04 -7.42
C LEU A 151 -3.47 -13.31 -6.73
N LEU A 152 -2.87 -13.14 -5.56
CA LEU A 152 -2.34 -14.22 -4.73
C LEU A 152 -3.00 -14.17 -3.35
N ILE A 153 -3.29 -15.33 -2.75
CA ILE A 153 -3.85 -15.45 -1.40
C ILE A 153 -2.92 -16.25 -0.50
N GLU A 154 -2.77 -15.82 0.75
CA GLU A 154 -1.97 -16.49 1.76
C GLU A 154 -2.57 -17.87 2.09
N THR A 155 -1.69 -18.87 2.17
CA THR A 155 -2.04 -20.24 2.60
C THR A 155 -1.00 -20.74 3.60
N ALA A 156 -1.26 -21.88 4.23
CA ALA A 156 -0.28 -22.56 5.09
C ALA A 156 1.05 -22.91 4.39
N THR A 157 1.09 -22.87 3.05
CA THR A 157 2.28 -23.14 2.23
C THR A 157 2.84 -21.90 1.53
N GLY A 158 2.44 -20.71 2.00
CA GLY A 158 2.74 -19.42 1.38
C GLY A 158 1.66 -18.98 0.39
N TYR A 159 1.96 -17.92 -0.36
CA TYR A 159 1.02 -17.32 -1.31
C TYR A 159 0.78 -18.22 -2.52
N LYS A 160 -0.48 -18.34 -2.93
CA LYS A 160 -0.92 -19.11 -4.11
C LYS A 160 -1.83 -18.28 -5.00
N PRO A 161 -1.82 -18.47 -6.32
CA PRO A 161 -2.75 -17.80 -7.22
C PRO A 161 -4.21 -18.04 -6.84
N VAL A 162 -5.00 -16.97 -6.86
CA VAL A 162 -6.46 -17.06 -6.70
C VAL A 162 -7.02 -17.75 -7.93
N THR A 163 -7.37 -19.01 -7.79
CA THR A 163 -8.07 -19.74 -8.85
C THR A 163 -9.53 -19.37 -8.78
N ASN A 164 -10.00 -18.56 -9.73
CA ASN A 164 -11.42 -18.33 -9.96
C ASN A 164 -12.08 -19.65 -10.40
N ARG A 165 -12.34 -20.58 -9.48
CA ARG A 165 -13.38 -21.59 -9.69
C ARG A 165 -14.72 -20.87 -9.60
N ARG A 166 -15.18 -20.37 -10.75
CA ARG A 166 -16.63 -20.37 -10.99
C ARG A 166 -17.04 -21.83 -11.02
N ASP A 167 -17.47 -22.37 -9.88
CA ASP A 167 -18.17 -23.64 -9.88
C ASP A 167 -19.41 -23.47 -10.78
N PRO A 168 -19.55 -24.23 -11.88
CA PRO A 168 -20.80 -24.26 -12.61
C PRO A 168 -21.85 -24.86 -11.69
N ARG A 169 -22.89 -24.09 -11.39
CA ARG A 169 -24.15 -24.63 -10.85
C ARG A 169 -24.86 -25.47 -11.90
#